data_AF-A0A2D6L4E4-F1
#
_entry.id   AF-A0A2D6L4E4-F1
#
_cell.length_a   1.000
_cell.length_b   1.000
_cell.length_c   1.000
_cell.angle_alpha   90.00
_cell.angle_beta   90.00
_cell.angle_gamma   90.00
#
_symmetry.space_group_name_H-M   'P 1'
#
loop_
_entity.id
_entity.type
_entity.pdbx_description
1 polymer ?
#
loop_
_entity_poly.entity_id
_entity_poly.type
_entity_poly.pdbx_seq_one_letter_code
_entity_poly.pdbx_strand_id
1 'polypeptide(L)'
;MMVTYRKIFKWIFYKRLMVGLSLRQTLRLENTLSQFGECSGNVPIYSLHRIKNLNMKNPIRISEELNGILLRNLIRENAKYKKHSGNDWNCLTSNNLVEAVRNTSDYTQEMINTGFTNCPNEYVSQVEKIKEELIHEEEKNMETIQKWFYENYDSLLYDTNGKIPLPIVKKLRRDLDMWIVEKTNPFQKDINEFVLNVAYNYSGKEYDSPEEAWKSMGGKLLRE
;
A
#
# COMPACT_ATOMS: atom_id res chain seq x y z
N MET A 1 -33.08 -22.03 24.44
CA MET A 1 -33.21 -21.45 23.09
C MET A 1 -31.99 -20.56 22.75
N MET A 2 -30.75 -21.04 23.00
CA MET A 2 -29.51 -20.24 22.92
C MET A 2 -28.34 -20.97 22.24
N VAL A 3 -28.60 -22.11 21.57
CA VAL A 3 -27.55 -22.97 20.99
C VAL A 3 -27.45 -22.82 19.45
N THR A 4 -28.44 -22.19 18.82
CA THR A 4 -28.55 -22.09 17.36
C THR A 4 -27.76 -20.93 16.74
N TYR A 5 -27.55 -19.82 17.48
CA TYR A 5 -26.83 -18.64 16.96
C TYR A 5 -25.31 -18.82 16.85
N ARG A 6 -24.70 -19.66 17.70
CA ARG A 6 -23.24 -19.92 17.67
C ARG A 6 -22.81 -20.73 16.44
N LYS A 7 -23.70 -21.57 15.88
CA LYS A 7 -23.41 -22.36 14.67
C LYS A 7 -23.52 -21.53 13.39
N ILE A 8 -24.43 -20.56 13.33
CA ILE A 8 -24.58 -19.65 12.17
C ILE A 8 -23.38 -18.68 12.08
N PHE A 9 -22.91 -18.14 13.22
CA PHE A 9 -21.72 -17.30 13.24
C PHE A 9 -20.44 -18.06 12.86
N LYS A 10 -20.26 -19.31 13.35
CA LYS A 10 -19.15 -20.16 12.90
C LYS A 10 -19.25 -20.50 11.41
N TRP A 11 -20.45 -20.69 10.85
CA TRP A 11 -20.61 -20.99 9.44
C TRP A 11 -20.33 -19.78 8.53
N ILE A 12 -20.74 -18.56 8.92
CA ILE A 12 -20.40 -17.31 8.22
C ILE A 12 -18.90 -17.01 8.33
N PHE A 13 -18.27 -17.30 9.48
CA PHE A 13 -16.84 -17.13 9.68
C PHE A 13 -16.02 -18.17 8.89
N TYR A 14 -16.45 -19.44 8.84
CA TYR A 14 -15.79 -20.49 8.05
C TYR A 14 -16.00 -20.31 6.54
N LYS A 15 -17.15 -19.79 6.07
CA LYS A 15 -17.34 -19.46 4.64
C LYS A 15 -16.49 -18.27 4.20
N ARG A 16 -16.16 -17.33 5.10
CA ARG A 16 -15.17 -16.25 4.84
C ARG A 16 -13.71 -16.70 4.97
N LEU A 17 -13.43 -17.79 5.70
CA LEU A 17 -12.09 -18.37 5.86
C LEU A 17 -11.72 -19.36 4.74
N MET A 18 -12.70 -19.95 4.06
CA MET A 18 -12.53 -20.98 3.02
C MET A 18 -12.67 -20.43 1.59
N VAL A 19 -12.07 -19.27 1.32
CA VAL A 19 -11.55 -18.99 -0.03
C VAL A 19 -10.03 -19.09 0.06
N GLY A 20 -9.60 -20.33 0.29
CA GLY A 20 -8.26 -20.77 -0.04
C GLY A 20 -8.09 -20.67 -1.54
N LEU A 21 -7.68 -19.51 -2.01
CA LEU A 21 -7.14 -19.34 -3.35
C LEU A 21 -5.63 -19.22 -3.18
N SER A 22 -4.95 -20.36 -3.13
CA SER A 22 -3.60 -20.45 -3.70
C SER A 22 -3.75 -20.32 -5.21
N LEU A 23 -4.17 -19.15 -5.67
CA LEU A 23 -4.13 -18.82 -7.08
C LEU A 23 -2.65 -18.50 -7.32
N ARG A 24 -1.94 -19.41 -7.98
CA ARG A 24 -0.72 -19.06 -8.71
C ARG A 24 -1.13 -17.96 -9.70
N GLN A 25 -1.02 -16.71 -9.25
CA GLN A 25 -1.34 -15.53 -10.05
C GLN A 25 -0.17 -15.33 -11.01
N THR A 26 -0.25 -15.99 -12.17
CA THR A 26 0.61 -15.67 -13.30
C THR A 26 0.23 -14.26 -13.75
N LEU A 27 1.09 -13.28 -13.45
CA LEU A 27 0.99 -11.89 -13.92
C LEU A 27 0.72 -11.84 -15.44
N ARG A 28 -0.54 -11.76 -15.88
CA ARG A 28 -0.86 -11.42 -17.28
C ARG A 28 -0.90 -9.90 -17.39
N LEU A 29 0.27 -9.27 -17.50
CA LEU A 29 0.47 -7.84 -17.84
C LEU A 29 0.27 -7.66 -19.37
N GLU A 30 -0.94 -7.90 -19.88
CA GLU A 30 -1.23 -7.72 -21.31
C GLU A 30 -1.25 -6.23 -21.69
N ASN A 31 -0.06 -5.64 -21.94
CA ASN A 31 0.28 -4.37 -22.66
C ASN A 31 1.40 -3.58 -21.95
N THR A 32 2.58 -4.16 -21.86
CA THR A 32 3.61 -3.81 -20.87
C THR A 32 4.27 -2.42 -20.91
N LEU A 33 4.03 -1.52 -21.87
CA LEU A 33 4.63 -0.16 -21.82
C LEU A 33 3.61 0.98 -21.83
N SER A 34 2.47 0.79 -22.48
CA SER A 34 1.30 1.66 -22.29
C SER A 34 0.56 1.39 -20.96
N GLN A 35 0.95 0.37 -20.19
CA GLN A 35 0.30 -0.04 -18.91
C GLN A 35 1.13 0.17 -17.64
N PHE A 36 2.30 0.80 -17.68
CA PHE A 36 3.00 1.10 -16.44
C PHE A 36 2.24 2.07 -15.51
N GLY A 37 1.05 2.52 -15.94
CA GLY A 37 0.29 3.60 -15.34
C GLY A 37 0.91 4.93 -15.70
N GLU A 38 0.24 6.02 -15.35
CA GLU A 38 0.76 7.37 -15.65
C GLU A 38 1.98 7.73 -14.79
N CYS A 39 2.27 6.98 -13.72
CA CYS A 39 3.30 7.31 -12.75
C CYS A 39 4.04 6.08 -12.21
N SER A 40 5.27 6.28 -11.72
CA SER A 40 6.11 5.26 -11.07
C SER A 40 5.43 4.54 -9.91
N GLY A 41 4.53 5.25 -9.22
CA GLY A 41 3.72 4.70 -8.14
C GLY A 41 2.64 3.74 -8.54
N ASN A 42 2.36 3.57 -9.84
CA ASN A 42 1.31 2.69 -10.35
C ASN A 42 1.80 1.27 -10.63
N VAL A 43 3.09 0.99 -10.40
CA VAL A 43 3.64 -0.36 -10.50
C VAL A 43 3.04 -1.24 -9.37
N PRO A 44 2.31 -2.32 -9.69
CA PRO A 44 1.64 -3.16 -8.70
C PRO A 44 2.64 -4.15 -8.08
N ILE A 45 3.25 -3.78 -6.97
CA ILE A 45 4.34 -4.55 -6.35
C ILE A 45 3.97 -5.24 -5.04
N TYR A 46 3.02 -4.72 -4.26
CA TYR A 46 2.69 -5.28 -2.94
C TYR A 46 1.54 -6.27 -3.00
N SER A 47 1.67 -7.40 -2.32
CA SER A 47 0.62 -8.41 -2.19
C SER A 47 -0.22 -8.19 -0.94
N LEU A 48 -1.53 -7.98 -1.11
CA LEU A 48 -2.46 -7.85 0.03
C LEU A 48 -2.49 -9.12 0.91
N HIS A 49 -2.34 -10.30 0.29
CA HIS A 49 -2.27 -11.57 1.02
C HIS A 49 -1.03 -11.62 1.92
N ARG A 50 0.12 -11.16 1.41
CA ARG A 50 1.36 -11.11 2.19
C ARG A 50 1.27 -10.06 3.29
N ILE A 51 0.73 -8.87 3.00
CA ILE A 51 0.47 -7.82 4.00
C ILE A 51 -0.37 -8.40 5.14
N LYS A 52 -1.52 -9.00 4.82
CA LYS A 52 -2.42 -9.60 5.83
C LYS A 52 -1.70 -10.67 6.66
N ASN A 53 -1.05 -11.63 6.00
CA ASN A 53 -0.41 -12.75 6.68
C ASN A 53 0.78 -12.30 7.54
N LEU A 54 1.54 -11.31 7.07
CA LEU A 54 2.65 -10.76 7.83
C LEU A 54 2.16 -9.94 9.01
N ASN A 55 1.13 -9.11 8.83
CA ASN A 55 0.52 -8.35 9.94
C ASN A 55 -0.06 -9.26 11.04
N MET A 56 -0.48 -10.49 10.71
CA MET A 56 -0.89 -11.47 11.73
C MET A 56 0.29 -12.05 12.52
N LYS A 57 1.50 -12.11 11.92
CA LYS A 57 2.69 -12.71 12.54
C LYS A 57 3.59 -11.67 13.20
N ASN A 58 3.70 -10.51 12.57
CA ASN A 58 4.49 -9.35 12.96
C ASN A 58 3.58 -8.10 12.83
N PRO A 59 2.67 -7.89 13.80
CA PRO A 59 1.69 -6.82 13.72
C PRO A 59 2.33 -5.44 13.74
N ILE A 60 1.68 -4.50 13.05
CA ILE A 60 2.00 -3.07 13.16
C ILE A 60 1.72 -2.66 14.61
N ARG A 61 2.66 -1.95 15.25
CA ARG A 61 2.60 -1.53 16.66
C ARG A 61 1.66 -0.34 16.88
N ILE A 62 0.41 -0.51 16.49
CA ILE A 62 -0.70 0.44 16.62
C ILE A 62 -1.90 -0.28 17.26
N SER A 63 -2.96 0.45 17.62
CA SER A 63 -4.18 -0.16 18.16
C SER A 63 -4.85 -1.10 17.16
N GLU A 64 -5.60 -2.10 17.67
CA GLU A 64 -6.33 -3.04 16.82
C GLU A 64 -7.39 -2.33 15.96
N GLU A 65 -8.03 -1.30 16.51
CA GLU A 65 -9.01 -0.46 15.83
C GLU A 65 -8.38 0.29 14.65
N LEU A 66 -7.22 0.93 14.87
CA LEU A 66 -6.50 1.66 13.84
C LEU A 66 -5.99 0.72 12.75
N ASN A 67 -5.46 -0.43 13.14
CA ASN A 67 -5.07 -1.48 12.19
C ASN A 67 -6.28 -1.97 11.37
N GLY A 68 -7.45 -2.10 12.00
CA GLY A 68 -8.70 -2.42 11.32
C GLY A 68 -9.11 -1.37 10.28
N ILE A 69 -8.93 -0.08 10.58
CA ILE A 69 -9.18 1.03 9.64
C ILE A 69 -8.20 0.96 8.47
N LEU A 70 -6.90 0.83 8.76
CA LEU A 70 -5.85 0.71 7.74
C LEU A 70 -6.14 -0.44 6.77
N LEU A 71 -6.42 -1.65 7.29
CA LEU A 71 -6.73 -2.81 6.45
C LEU A 71 -7.96 -2.59 5.56
N ARG A 72 -9.01 -1.90 6.05
CA ARG A 72 -10.17 -1.53 5.22
C ARG A 72 -9.78 -0.56 4.11
N ASN A 73 -8.97 0.45 4.42
CA ASN A 73 -8.50 1.42 3.43
C ASN A 73 -7.62 0.75 2.36
N LEU A 74 -6.72 -0.16 2.74
CA LEU A 74 -5.91 -0.96 1.78
C LEU A 74 -6.80 -1.79 0.84
N ILE A 75 -7.83 -2.46 1.38
CA ILE A 75 -8.78 -3.23 0.56
C ILE A 75 -9.55 -2.31 -0.40
N ARG A 76 -9.95 -1.12 0.07
CA ARG A 76 -10.67 -0.12 -0.72
C ARG A 76 -9.82 0.41 -1.88
N GLU A 77 -8.55 0.74 -1.64
CA GLU A 77 -7.66 1.23 -2.70
C GLU A 77 -7.36 0.14 -3.75
N ASN A 78 -7.22 -1.12 -3.34
CA ASN A 78 -7.15 -2.23 -4.30
C ASN A 78 -8.44 -2.38 -5.10
N ALA A 79 -9.62 -2.24 -4.49
CA ALA A 79 -10.88 -2.29 -5.23
C ALA A 79 -10.97 -1.17 -6.29
N LYS A 80 -10.48 0.04 -5.97
CA LYS A 80 -10.33 1.12 -6.95
C LYS A 80 -9.36 0.70 -8.05
N TYR A 81 -8.18 0.18 -7.72
CA TYR A 81 -7.21 -0.27 -8.73
C TYR A 81 -7.81 -1.30 -9.70
N LYS A 82 -8.52 -2.31 -9.18
CA LYS A 82 -9.20 -3.32 -10.02
C LYS A 82 -10.19 -2.69 -10.99
N LYS A 83 -10.99 -1.74 -10.51
CA LYS A 83 -11.98 -1.04 -11.32
C LYS A 83 -11.35 -0.22 -12.46
N HIS A 84 -10.24 0.47 -12.19
CA HIS A 84 -9.59 1.34 -13.19
C HIS A 84 -8.73 0.55 -14.19
N SER A 85 -8.01 -0.47 -13.71
CA SER A 85 -7.08 -1.23 -14.55
C SER A 85 -7.74 -2.38 -15.31
N GLY A 86 -8.94 -2.82 -14.90
CA GLY A 86 -9.56 -4.04 -15.39
C GLY A 86 -8.90 -5.33 -14.87
N ASN A 87 -7.84 -5.23 -14.06
CA ASN A 87 -7.16 -6.37 -13.47
C ASN A 87 -7.89 -6.86 -12.21
N ASP A 88 -7.90 -8.17 -11.94
CA ASP A 88 -8.47 -8.74 -10.71
C ASP A 88 -7.40 -9.07 -9.65
N TRP A 89 -6.29 -8.33 -9.64
CA TRP A 89 -5.18 -8.65 -8.75
C TRP A 89 -5.45 -8.19 -7.33
N ASN A 90 -4.99 -8.98 -6.36
CA ASN A 90 -5.11 -8.63 -4.94
C ASN A 90 -3.86 -7.89 -4.48
N CYS A 91 -3.58 -6.77 -5.13
CA CYS A 91 -2.32 -6.03 -5.00
C CYS A 91 -2.51 -4.60 -4.50
N LEU A 92 -1.42 -3.96 -4.15
CA LEU A 92 -1.33 -2.51 -4.04
C LEU A 92 -0.17 -2.01 -4.89
N THR A 93 -0.38 -0.83 -5.46
CA THR A 93 0.68 0.01 -5.99
C THR A 93 1.22 0.92 -4.87
N SER A 94 2.37 1.58 -5.07
CA SER A 94 2.88 2.53 -4.07
C SER A 94 1.95 3.73 -3.89
N ASN A 95 1.30 4.21 -4.97
CA ASN A 95 0.29 5.26 -4.86
C ASN A 95 -0.92 4.81 -4.04
N ASN A 96 -1.39 3.58 -4.24
CA ASN A 96 -2.50 3.05 -3.44
C ASN A 96 -2.12 2.87 -1.97
N LEU A 97 -0.87 2.52 -1.67
CA LEU A 97 -0.38 2.46 -0.30
C LEU A 97 -0.38 3.83 0.36
N VAL A 98 0.21 4.84 -0.30
CA VAL A 98 0.22 6.23 0.20
C VAL A 98 -1.20 6.72 0.45
N GLU A 99 -2.09 6.47 -0.50
CA GLU A 99 -3.50 6.87 -0.41
C GLU A 99 -4.23 6.14 0.74
N ALA A 100 -3.99 4.85 0.94
CA ALA A 100 -4.60 4.12 2.04
C ALA A 100 -4.13 4.64 3.42
N VAL A 101 -2.85 5.01 3.56
CA VAL A 101 -2.32 5.61 4.78
C VAL A 101 -2.90 7.01 4.99
N ARG A 102 -2.94 7.86 3.95
CA ARG A 102 -3.57 9.19 4.01
C ARG A 102 -5.03 9.12 4.46
N ASN A 103 -5.81 8.24 3.86
CA ASN A 103 -7.21 8.04 4.26
C ASN A 103 -7.38 7.48 5.67
N THR A 104 -6.36 6.82 6.21
CA THR A 104 -6.37 6.37 7.61
C THR A 104 -6.14 7.56 8.53
N SER A 105 -5.17 8.43 8.20
CA SER A 105 -4.89 9.69 8.88
C SER A 105 -6.09 10.64 8.87
N ASP A 106 -6.67 10.88 7.68
CA ASP A 106 -7.85 11.76 7.51
C ASP A 106 -9.01 11.30 8.41
N TYR A 107 -9.28 9.98 8.47
CA TYR A 107 -10.32 9.41 9.32
C TYR A 107 -10.03 9.62 10.81
N THR A 108 -8.79 9.41 11.25
CA THR A 108 -8.41 9.63 12.65
C THR A 108 -8.47 11.11 13.04
N GLN A 109 -8.05 12.01 12.16
CA GLN A 109 -8.14 13.44 12.39
C GLN A 109 -9.60 13.92 12.44
N GLU A 110 -10.47 13.40 11.58
CA GLU A 110 -11.92 13.67 11.65
C GLU A 110 -12.50 13.22 13.01
N MET A 111 -12.12 12.05 13.51
CA MET A 111 -12.55 11.55 14.82
C MET A 111 -12.06 12.43 15.97
N ILE A 112 -10.81 12.92 15.92
CA ILE A 112 -10.27 13.85 16.92
C ILE A 112 -11.04 15.17 16.89
N ASN A 113 -11.26 15.73 15.70
CA ASN A 113 -11.92 17.02 15.52
C ASN A 113 -13.40 16.98 15.94
N THR A 114 -14.10 15.90 15.62
CA THR A 114 -15.54 15.75 15.91
C THR A 114 -15.80 15.29 17.35
N GLY A 115 -14.88 14.54 17.96
CA GLY A 115 -15.06 13.93 19.28
C GLY A 115 -15.31 14.93 20.42
N PHE A 116 -14.93 16.20 20.25
CA PHE A 116 -15.05 17.25 21.26
C PHE A 116 -16.03 18.38 20.90
N THR A 117 -16.82 18.24 19.83
CA THR A 117 -17.71 19.31 19.34
C THR A 117 -18.79 19.76 20.33
N ASN A 118 -19.20 18.89 21.27
CA ASN A 118 -20.22 19.18 22.29
C ASN A 118 -19.63 19.40 23.70
N CYS A 119 -18.34 19.76 23.80
CA CYS A 119 -17.71 19.98 25.09
C CYS A 119 -18.21 21.28 25.75
N PRO A 120 -18.57 21.26 27.05
CA PRO A 120 -18.88 22.47 27.80
C PRO A 120 -17.71 23.48 27.78
N ASN A 121 -18.04 24.78 27.70
CA ASN A 121 -17.07 25.88 27.57
C ASN A 121 -16.05 25.92 28.73
N GLU A 122 -16.42 25.44 29.91
CA GLU A 122 -15.57 25.36 31.10
C GLU A 122 -14.37 24.40 30.94
N TYR A 123 -14.39 23.48 29.98
CA TYR A 123 -13.32 22.51 29.71
C TYR A 123 -12.53 22.79 28.42
N VAL A 124 -12.75 23.93 27.75
CA VAL A 124 -12.13 24.21 26.44
C VAL A 124 -10.61 24.12 26.48
N SER A 125 -9.97 24.67 27.53
CA SER A 125 -8.51 24.61 27.65
C SER A 125 -7.97 23.18 27.82
N GLN A 126 -8.69 22.33 28.55
CA GLN A 126 -8.33 20.93 28.75
C GLN A 126 -8.53 20.13 27.47
N VAL A 127 -9.61 20.39 26.74
CA VAL A 127 -9.89 19.76 25.45
C VAL A 127 -8.84 20.09 24.41
N GLU A 128 -8.41 21.35 24.31
CA GLU A 128 -7.37 21.72 23.35
C GLU A 128 -6.04 20.99 23.65
N LYS A 129 -5.65 20.84 24.91
CA LYS A 129 -4.48 20.03 25.29
C LYS A 129 -4.63 18.56 24.90
N ILE A 130 -5.79 17.97 25.16
CA ILE A 130 -6.06 16.57 24.78
C ILE A 130 -6.02 16.41 23.26
N LYS A 131 -6.57 17.36 22.49
CA LYS A 131 -6.49 17.34 21.03
C LYS A 131 -5.05 17.40 20.53
N GLU A 132 -4.23 18.27 21.10
CA GLU A 132 -2.81 18.36 20.76
C GLU A 132 -2.08 17.03 21.01
N GLU A 133 -2.33 16.39 22.16
CA GLU A 133 -1.78 15.07 22.48
C GLU A 133 -2.26 13.98 21.50
N LEU A 134 -3.55 13.99 21.13
CA LEU A 134 -4.12 13.03 20.18
C LEU A 134 -3.57 13.23 18.76
N ILE A 135 -3.38 14.47 18.32
CA ILE A 135 -2.77 14.78 17.02
C ILE A 135 -1.32 14.28 17.00
N HIS A 136 -0.56 14.55 18.07
CA HIS A 136 0.81 14.07 18.17
C HIS A 136 0.92 12.54 18.12
N GLU A 137 0.03 11.82 18.82
CA GLU A 137 0.02 10.36 18.79
C GLU A 137 -0.48 9.82 17.43
N GLU A 138 -1.38 10.53 16.74
CA GLU A 138 -1.79 10.20 15.37
C GLU A 138 -0.62 10.25 14.38
N GLU A 139 0.16 11.34 14.39
CA GLU A 139 1.35 11.49 13.55
C GLU A 139 2.34 10.34 13.76
N LYS A 140 2.62 10.01 15.03
CA LYS A 140 3.51 8.91 15.40
C LYS A 140 2.98 7.54 14.97
N ASN A 141 1.66 7.34 15.01
CA ASN A 141 1.02 6.13 14.50
C ASN A 141 1.18 6.02 12.97
N MET A 142 1.03 7.13 12.22
CA MET A 142 1.25 7.12 10.77
C MET A 142 2.71 6.81 10.43
N GLU A 143 3.66 7.43 11.13
CA GLU A 143 5.08 7.10 10.97
C GLU A 143 5.37 5.62 11.28
N THR A 144 4.72 5.06 12.31
CA THR A 144 4.85 3.63 12.66
C THR A 144 4.32 2.72 11.56
N ILE A 145 3.18 3.07 10.95
CA ILE A 145 2.63 2.35 9.80
C ILE A 145 3.62 2.40 8.63
N GLN A 146 4.10 3.58 8.26
CA GLN A 146 5.01 3.75 7.13
C GLN A 146 6.32 2.97 7.33
N LYS A 147 6.94 3.07 8.51
CA LYS A 147 8.15 2.33 8.89
C LYS A 147 7.94 0.82 8.78
N TRP A 148 6.79 0.31 9.22
CA TRP A 148 6.49 -1.12 9.10
C TRP A 148 6.48 -1.58 7.62
N PHE A 149 5.89 -0.81 6.71
CA PHE A 149 5.91 -1.14 5.28
C PHE A 149 7.32 -1.13 4.69
N TYR A 150 8.15 -0.16 5.10
CA TYR A 150 9.54 -0.07 4.67
C TYR A 150 10.39 -1.24 5.17
N GLU A 151 10.33 -1.54 6.47
CA GLU A 151 11.11 -2.62 7.11
C GLU A 151 10.75 -3.99 6.55
N ASN A 152 9.48 -4.19 6.19
CA ASN A 152 8.98 -5.46 5.70
C ASN A 152 8.90 -5.54 4.16
N TYR A 153 9.37 -4.51 3.44
CA TYR A 153 9.18 -4.34 1.99
C TYR A 153 9.35 -5.62 1.18
N ASP A 154 10.51 -6.29 1.31
CA ASP A 154 10.85 -7.48 0.54
C ASP A 154 9.87 -8.65 0.81
N SER A 155 9.35 -8.75 2.04
CA SER A 155 8.37 -9.78 2.43
C SER A 155 6.97 -9.49 1.89
N LEU A 156 6.67 -8.25 1.49
CA LEU A 156 5.37 -7.82 0.98
C LEU A 156 5.24 -7.99 -0.54
N LEU A 157 6.36 -8.10 -1.26
CA LEU A 157 6.36 -8.11 -2.72
C LEU A 157 5.71 -9.35 -3.33
N TYR A 158 5.10 -9.18 -4.51
CA TYR A 158 4.79 -10.30 -5.38
C TYR A 158 6.06 -10.99 -5.90
N ASP A 159 5.94 -12.27 -6.20
CA ASP A 159 6.90 -12.91 -7.10
C ASP A 159 6.61 -12.40 -8.53
N THR A 160 7.50 -11.54 -9.01
CA THR A 160 7.37 -10.91 -10.32
C THR A 160 7.87 -11.81 -11.45
N ASN A 161 8.49 -12.96 -11.16
CA ASN A 161 9.12 -13.84 -12.15
C ASN A 161 10.06 -13.08 -13.13
N GLY A 162 10.72 -12.02 -12.65
CA GLY A 162 11.59 -11.16 -13.47
C GLY A 162 10.85 -10.19 -14.41
N LYS A 163 9.53 -10.06 -14.30
CA LYS A 163 8.75 -9.08 -15.08
C LYS A 163 9.05 -7.65 -14.70
N ILE A 164 9.29 -7.41 -13.41
CA ILE A 164 9.74 -6.12 -12.89
C ILE A 164 11.24 -6.22 -12.59
N PRO A 165 12.08 -5.40 -13.24
CA PRO A 165 13.52 -5.38 -13.01
C PRO A 165 13.84 -5.11 -11.54
N LEU A 166 14.86 -5.79 -11.02
CA LEU A 166 15.36 -5.55 -9.67
C LEU A 166 15.78 -4.08 -9.44
N PRO A 167 16.40 -3.36 -10.39
CA PRO A 167 16.70 -1.93 -10.21
C PRO A 167 15.46 -1.08 -9.93
N ILE A 168 14.34 -1.35 -10.62
CA ILE A 168 13.05 -0.68 -10.39
C ILE A 168 12.53 -0.97 -8.98
N VAL A 169 12.55 -2.24 -8.57
CA VAL A 169 12.13 -2.65 -7.21
C VAL A 169 12.98 -1.96 -6.13
N LYS A 170 14.30 -1.88 -6.32
CA LYS A 170 15.22 -1.19 -5.42
C LYS A 170 14.96 0.30 -5.37
N LYS A 171 14.66 0.94 -6.50
CA LYS A 171 14.32 2.37 -6.53
C LYS A 171 13.02 2.64 -5.80
N LEU A 172 11.97 1.85 -6.02
CA LEU A 172 10.69 2.00 -5.32
C LEU A 172 10.85 1.83 -3.79
N ARG A 173 11.73 0.93 -3.34
CA ARG A 173 12.09 0.83 -1.91
C ARG A 173 12.76 2.09 -1.37
N ARG A 174 13.71 2.67 -2.12
CA ARG A 174 14.33 3.94 -1.75
C ARG A 174 13.31 5.07 -1.71
N ASP A 175 12.36 5.08 -2.64
CA ASP A 175 11.30 6.08 -2.66
C ASP A 175 10.35 5.93 -1.46
N LEU A 176 10.13 4.71 -0.92
CA LEU A 176 9.44 4.57 0.38
C LEU A 176 10.19 5.23 1.53
N ASP A 177 11.52 5.12 1.55
CA ASP A 177 12.35 5.78 2.55
C ASP A 177 12.22 7.31 2.46
N MET A 178 12.24 7.85 1.24
CA MET A 178 12.01 9.29 1.00
C MET A 178 10.60 9.71 1.42
N TRP A 179 9.57 8.89 1.18
CA TRP A 179 8.22 9.19 1.65
C TRP A 179 8.15 9.33 3.19
N ILE A 180 8.88 8.49 3.92
CA ILE A 180 8.98 8.56 5.39
C ILE A 180 9.70 9.84 5.82
N VAL A 181 10.85 10.14 5.21
CA VAL A 181 11.73 11.26 5.61
C VAL A 181 11.16 12.62 5.20
N GLU A 182 10.73 12.75 3.95
CA GLU A 182 10.29 14.03 3.37
C GLU A 182 8.81 14.31 3.64
N LYS A 183 8.03 13.31 4.08
CA LYS A 183 6.58 13.41 4.28
C LYS A 183 5.83 13.88 3.01
N THR A 184 6.40 13.66 1.82
CA THR A 184 5.79 13.95 0.51
C THR A 184 5.63 12.66 -0.32
N ASN A 185 4.80 12.67 -1.37
CA ASN A 185 4.60 11.49 -2.23
C ASN A 185 5.62 11.46 -3.39
N PRO A 186 6.67 10.61 -3.34
CA PRO A 186 7.69 10.54 -4.39
C PRO A 186 7.27 9.72 -5.61
N PHE A 187 6.09 9.11 -5.57
CA PHE A 187 5.62 8.11 -6.53
C PHE A 187 4.77 8.71 -7.68
N GLN A 188 4.70 10.04 -7.77
CA GLN A 188 3.96 10.78 -8.80
C GLN A 188 4.79 11.12 -10.04
N LYS A 189 5.99 10.55 -10.18
CA LYS A 189 6.87 10.78 -11.33
C LYS A 189 6.34 10.02 -12.54
N ASP A 190 6.44 10.60 -13.73
CA ASP A 190 6.14 9.88 -14.97
C ASP A 190 6.92 8.56 -15.03
N ILE A 191 6.25 7.48 -15.44
CA ILE A 191 6.90 6.17 -15.43
C ILE A 191 7.98 6.05 -16.51
N ASN A 192 7.80 6.63 -17.68
CA ASN A 192 8.77 6.50 -18.76
C ASN A 192 10.07 7.20 -18.38
N GLU A 193 9.97 8.43 -17.87
CA GLU A 193 11.10 9.14 -17.29
C GLU A 193 11.72 8.37 -16.12
N PHE A 194 10.89 7.81 -15.24
CA PHE A 194 11.38 7.01 -14.11
C PHE A 194 12.19 5.79 -14.57
N VAL A 195 11.71 5.04 -15.57
CA VAL A 195 12.39 3.86 -16.11
C VAL A 195 13.72 4.24 -16.74
N LEU A 196 13.74 5.29 -17.57
CA LEU A 196 14.96 5.79 -18.21
C LEU A 196 15.98 6.25 -17.16
N ASN A 197 15.52 7.04 -16.17
CA ASN A 197 16.37 7.52 -15.09
C ASN A 197 16.95 6.37 -14.25
N VAL A 198 16.16 5.36 -13.94
CA VAL A 198 16.64 4.19 -13.17
C VAL A 198 17.64 3.38 -13.99
N ALA A 199 17.40 3.19 -15.29
CA ALA A 199 18.31 2.47 -16.17
C ALA A 199 19.65 3.19 -16.31
N TYR A 200 19.64 4.51 -16.54
CA TYR A 200 20.85 5.32 -16.58
C TYR A 200 21.64 5.23 -15.27
N ASN A 201 20.98 5.38 -14.12
CA ASN A 201 21.65 5.26 -12.82
C ASN A 201 22.21 3.85 -12.54
N TYR A 202 21.67 2.82 -13.20
CA TYR A 202 22.09 1.44 -13.02
C TYR A 202 23.24 1.03 -13.93
N SER A 203 23.22 1.45 -15.21
CA SER A 203 24.19 1.02 -16.23
C SER A 203 25.15 2.10 -16.70
N GLY A 204 24.87 3.38 -16.41
CA GLY A 204 25.58 4.54 -16.96
C GLY A 204 25.30 4.80 -18.44
N LYS A 205 24.38 4.04 -19.07
CA LYS A 205 24.03 4.15 -20.48
C LYS A 205 22.73 4.94 -20.65
N GLU A 206 22.68 5.81 -21.65
CA GLU A 206 21.43 6.42 -22.12
C GLU A 206 20.70 5.48 -23.09
N TYR A 207 19.37 5.45 -22.98
CA TYR A 207 18.51 4.58 -23.78
C TYR A 207 17.54 5.43 -24.60
N ASP A 208 17.34 5.05 -25.86
CA ASP A 208 16.45 5.78 -26.76
C ASP A 208 14.96 5.51 -26.46
N SER A 209 14.66 4.47 -25.66
CA SER A 209 13.28 4.10 -25.30
C SER A 209 13.17 3.47 -23.90
N PRO A 210 12.05 3.69 -23.18
CA PRO A 210 11.74 2.99 -21.92
C PRO A 210 11.72 1.47 -22.07
N GLU A 211 11.28 0.96 -23.24
CA GLU A 211 11.29 -0.43 -23.65
C GLU A 211 12.69 -1.06 -23.51
N GLU A 212 13.68 -0.41 -24.16
CA GLU A 212 15.06 -0.88 -24.20
C GLU A 212 15.69 -0.80 -22.81
N ALA A 213 15.46 0.32 -22.11
CA ALA A 213 15.88 0.51 -20.73
C ALA A 213 15.35 -0.61 -19.83
N TRP A 214 14.05 -0.92 -19.89
CA TRP A 214 13.43 -1.99 -19.10
C TRP A 214 14.05 -3.36 -19.35
N LYS A 215 14.20 -3.73 -20.62
CA LYS A 215 14.83 -5.00 -21.03
C LYS A 215 16.28 -5.10 -20.58
N SER A 216 17.04 -4.01 -20.72
CA SER A 216 18.45 -3.97 -20.34
C SER A 216 18.67 -4.16 -18.84
N MET A 217 17.70 -3.76 -18.01
CA MET A 217 17.70 -4.01 -16.57
C MET A 217 17.27 -5.44 -16.19
N GLY A 218 17.04 -6.31 -17.18
CA GLY A 218 16.61 -7.69 -16.98
C GLY A 218 15.09 -7.87 -16.84
N GLY A 219 14.30 -6.85 -17.18
CA GLY A 219 12.85 -6.94 -17.21
C GLY A 219 12.35 -7.76 -18.39
N LYS A 220 11.47 -8.72 -18.13
CA LYS A 220 10.82 -9.51 -19.19
C LYS A 220 9.54 -8.81 -19.65
N LEU A 221 9.46 -8.54 -20.95
CA LEU A 221 8.19 -8.20 -21.60
C LEU A 221 7.47 -9.50 -21.96
N LEU A 222 6.16 -9.57 -21.77
CA LEU A 222 5.37 -10.80 -21.88
C LEU A 222 5.32 -11.48 -23.26
N ARG A 223 5.91 -10.86 -24.29
CA ARG A 223 6.02 -11.45 -25.64
C ARG A 223 7.29 -12.30 -25.82
N GLU A 224 8.10 -12.46 -24.77
CA GLU A 224 9.32 -13.28 -24.69
C GLU A 224 9.19 -14.32 -23.56
#